data_AF-A0A0D6LQY4-F1
#
_entry.id   AF-A0A0D6LQY4-F1
#
_cell.length_a   1.000
_cell.length_b   1.000
_cell.length_c   1.000
_cell.angle_alpha   90.00
_cell.angle_beta   90.00
_cell.angle_gamma   90.00
#
_symmetry.space_group_name_H-M   'P 1'
#
loop_
_entity.id
_entity.type
_entity.pdbx_description
1 polymer ?
#
loop_
_entity_poly.entity_id
_entity_poly.type
_entity_poly.pdbx_seq_one_letter_code
_entity_poly.pdbx_strand_id
1 'polypeptide(L)'
;MASKYPLLLGVQVLMLVVDIAFNAAAVLLFGNSIVLLMMYILQDTLILVSVIVLVIAFSSTFVFQAGLIFLLVRRFSYALVSALIYLGVSIGLHYTSLRSTNSGAVVYYSTYKRAALLLADPKFHGDSEWLRAKIREST
;
A
#
# COMPACT_ATOMS: atom_id res chain seq x y z
N MET A 1 19.79 25.42 11.71
CA MET A 1 19.44 24.41 10.69
C MET A 1 18.64 23.32 11.37
N ALA A 2 17.32 23.37 11.29
CA ALA A 2 16.44 22.47 12.04
C ALA A 2 16.65 21.02 11.61
N SER A 3 16.95 20.15 12.57
CA SER A 3 17.27 18.74 12.36
C SER A 3 16.07 18.04 11.72
N LYS A 4 16.19 17.66 10.44
CA LYS A 4 15.17 16.89 9.69
C LYS A 4 15.14 15.41 10.09
N TYR A 5 16.14 14.96 10.84
CA TYR A 5 16.32 13.58 11.30
C TYR A 5 15.22 13.08 12.25
N PRO A 6 14.84 13.80 13.32
CA PRO A 6 13.74 13.37 14.19
C PRO A 6 12.39 13.29 13.47
N LEU A 7 12.18 14.13 12.44
CA LEU A 7 10.94 14.11 11.66
C LEU A 7 10.86 12.84 10.79
N LEU A 8 11.95 12.49 10.10
CA LEU A 8 12.01 11.27 9.28
C LEU A 8 11.87 10.00 10.16
N LEU A 9 12.53 9.99 11.32
CA LEU A 9 12.41 8.91 12.30
C LEU A 9 10.97 8.80 12.82
N GLY A 10 10.34 9.94 13.13
CA GLY A 10 8.95 10.01 13.57
C GLY A 10 7.97 9.44 12.53
N VAL A 11 8.17 9.76 11.24
CA VAL A 11 7.36 9.20 10.14
C VAL A 11 7.54 7.68 10.03
N GLN A 12 8.76 7.17 10.18
CA GLN A 12 9.02 5.72 10.12
C GLN A 12 8.43 4.96 11.31
N VAL A 13 8.54 5.51 12.53
CA VAL A 13 7.92 4.93 13.73
C VAL A 13 6.40 4.95 13.62
N LEU A 14 5.82 6.03 13.10
CA LEU A 14 4.39 6.13 12.86
C LEU A 14 3.90 5.06 11.87
N MET A 15 4.62 4.86 10.76
CA MET A 15 4.30 3.82 9.79
C MET A 15 4.36 2.41 10.40
N LEU A 16 5.35 2.13 11.25
CA LEU A 16 5.47 0.84 11.95
C LEU A 16 4.30 0.60 12.91
N VAL A 17 3.88 1.63 13.66
CA VAL A 17 2.73 1.55 14.58
C VAL A 17 1.44 1.25 13.80
N VAL A 18 1.29 1.86 12.63
CA VAL A 18 0.16 1.60 11.74
C VAL A 18 0.16 0.15 11.24
N ASP A 19 1.32 -0.39 10.83
CA ASP A 19 1.43 -1.80 10.40
C ASP A 19 1.07 -2.79 11.52
N ILE A 20 1.51 -2.53 12.76
CA ILE A 20 1.16 -3.36 13.92
C ILE A 20 -0.35 -3.30 14.19
N ALA A 21 -0.96 -2.12 14.08
CA ALA A 21 -2.40 -1.95 14.25
C ALA A 21 -3.22 -2.72 13.21
N PHE A 22 -2.80 -2.71 11.93
CA PHE A 22 -3.45 -3.48 10.87
C PHE A 22 -3.32 -5.00 11.08
N ASN A 23 -2.14 -5.48 11.50
CA ASN A 23 -1.95 -6.90 11.84
C ASN A 23 -2.85 -7.33 13.02
N ALA A 24 -2.97 -6.50 14.05
CA ALA A 24 -3.85 -6.78 15.19
C ALA A 24 -5.33 -6.79 14.77
N ALA A 25 -5.74 -5.83 13.93
CA ALA A 25 -7.10 -5.78 13.40
C ALA A 25 -7.42 -7.01 12.52
N ALA A 26 -6.44 -7.52 11.76
CA ALA A 26 -6.62 -8.68 10.90
C ALA A 26 -6.97 -9.95 11.70
N VAL A 27 -6.36 -10.11 12.89
CA VAL A 27 -6.69 -11.20 13.82
C VAL A 27 -8.11 -11.06 14.38
N LEU A 28 -8.56 -9.84 14.66
CA LEU A 28 -9.92 -9.59 15.17
C LEU A 28 -11.00 -9.78 14.10
N LEU A 29 -10.67 -9.55 12.82
CA LEU A 29 -11.60 -9.59 11.68
C LEU A 29 -11.50 -10.91 10.88
N PHE A 30 -10.87 -11.94 11.44
CA PHE A 30 -10.62 -13.24 10.78
C PHE A 30 -11.90 -13.96 10.30
N GLY A 31 -13.08 -13.55 10.77
CA GLY A 31 -14.37 -14.11 10.36
C GLY A 31 -14.90 -13.66 9.00
N ASN A 32 -14.39 -12.57 8.42
CA ASN A 32 -14.83 -12.08 7.11
C ASN A 32 -13.68 -12.01 6.10
N SER A 33 -13.65 -13.00 5.21
CA SER A 33 -12.60 -13.17 4.19
C SER A 33 -12.42 -11.96 3.26
N ILE A 34 -13.46 -11.16 3.03
CA ILE A 34 -13.41 -9.98 2.15
C ILE A 34 -12.72 -8.82 2.87
N VAL A 35 -13.11 -8.55 4.11
CA VAL A 35 -12.52 -7.48 4.93
C VAL A 35 -11.05 -7.78 5.22
N LEU A 36 -10.74 -9.05 5.51
CA LEU A 36 -9.38 -9.51 5.72
C LEU A 36 -8.51 -9.27 4.48
N LEU A 37 -9.01 -9.62 3.28
CA LEU A 37 -8.32 -9.34 2.02
C LEU A 37 -8.08 -7.84 1.79
N MET A 38 -9.06 -6.99 2.08
CA MET A 38 -8.91 -5.55 1.91
C MET A 38 -7.85 -4.97 2.85
N MET A 39 -7.80 -5.43 4.10
CA MET A 39 -6.78 -4.99 5.06
C MET A 39 -5.37 -5.44 4.67
N TYR A 40 -5.25 -6.66 4.15
CA TYR A 40 -4.00 -7.20 3.64
C TYR A 40 -3.43 -6.41 2.44
N ILE A 41 -4.28 -6.04 1.48
CA ILE A 41 -3.88 -5.18 0.35
C ILE A 41 -3.45 -3.79 0.84
N LEU A 42 -4.16 -3.24 1.82
CA LEU A 42 -3.86 -1.92 2.39
C LEU A 42 -2.52 -1.94 3.14
N GLN A 43 -2.27 -2.97 3.95
CA GLN A 43 -1.01 -3.17 4.67
C GLN A 43 0.18 -3.33 3.71
N ASP A 44 0.07 -4.19 2.68
CA ASP A 44 1.15 -4.38 1.70
C ASP A 44 1.47 -3.07 0.95
N THR A 45 0.47 -2.21 0.71
CA THR A 45 0.67 -0.88 0.10
C THR A 45 1.42 0.08 1.04
N LEU A 46 1.10 0.06 2.34
CA LEU A 46 1.77 0.90 3.35
C LEU A 46 3.23 0.50 3.56
N ILE A 47 3.52 -0.81 3.62
CA ILE A 47 4.89 -1.34 3.69
C ILE A 47 5.67 -0.91 2.44
N LEU A 48 5.08 -1.01 1.25
CA LEU A 48 5.71 -0.58 0.00
C LEU A 48 6.06 0.92 0.02
N VAL A 49 5.14 1.77 0.47
CA VAL A 49 5.39 3.22 0.61
C VAL A 49 6.51 3.49 1.62
N SER A 50 6.54 2.78 2.74
CA SER A 50 7.60 2.88 3.76
C SER A 50 8.98 2.53 3.17
N VAL A 51 9.07 1.46 2.38
CA VAL A 51 10.30 1.06 1.68
C VAL A 51 10.73 2.12 0.66
N ILE A 52 9.79 2.69 -0.11
CA ILE A 52 10.09 3.76 -1.07
C ILE A 52 10.63 5.00 -0.36
N VAL A 53 9.99 5.43 0.73
CA VAL A 53 10.43 6.58 1.53
C VAL A 53 11.83 6.32 2.11
N LEU A 54 12.10 5.11 2.58
CA LEU A 54 13.44 4.71 3.06
C LEU A 54 14.49 4.80 1.94
N VAL A 55 14.18 4.34 0.73
CA VAL A 55 15.10 4.41 -0.43
C VAL A 55 15.35 5.86 -0.85
N ILE A 56 14.32 6.71 -0.86
CA ILE A 56 14.45 8.15 -1.17
C ILE A 56 15.31 8.84 -0.11
N ALA A 57 15.05 8.60 1.18
CA ALA A 57 15.84 9.17 2.27
C ALA A 57 17.32 8.74 2.20
N PHE A 58 17.57 7.47 1.87
CA PHE A 58 18.91 6.94 1.65
C PHE A 58 19.61 7.64 0.47
N SER A 59 18.91 7.80 -0.66
CA SER A 59 19.44 8.44 -1.87
C SER A 59 19.71 9.94 -1.66
N SER A 60 18.96 10.58 -0.76
CA SER A 60 19.13 11.99 -0.37
C SER A 60 20.26 12.21 0.64
N THR A 61 20.94 11.17 1.13
CA THR A 61 21.98 11.31 2.17
C THR A 61 23.31 11.74 1.54
N PHE A 62 24.00 12.72 2.13
CA PHE A 62 25.31 13.21 1.68
C PHE A 62 26.36 12.10 1.49
N VAL A 63 26.29 11.03 2.29
CA VAL A 63 27.17 9.85 2.19
C VAL A 63 26.96 9.08 0.88
N PHE A 64 25.73 9.04 0.38
CA PHE A 64 25.39 8.45 -0.92
C PHE A 64 25.86 9.36 -2.07
N GLN A 65 25.66 10.67 -1.94
CA GLN A 65 26.11 11.68 -2.91
C GLN A 65 27.65 11.79 -2.99
N ALA A 66 28.36 11.50 -1.90
CA ALA A 66 29.83 11.45 -1.85
C ALA A 66 30.43 10.16 -2.45
N GLY A 67 29.61 9.26 -3.01
CA GLY A 67 30.06 8.01 -3.63
C GLY A 67 30.40 6.88 -2.65
N LEU A 68 30.17 7.07 -1.35
CA LEU A 68 30.53 6.12 -0.29
C LEU A 68 29.43 5.07 -0.02
N ILE A 69 28.83 4.58 -1.11
CA ILE A 69 27.68 3.66 -1.09
C ILE A 69 27.96 2.40 -0.26
N PHE A 70 29.20 1.90 -0.34
CA PHE A 70 29.61 0.66 0.32
C PHE A 70 29.58 0.77 1.85
N LEU A 71 29.92 1.94 2.39
CA LEU A 71 29.89 2.17 3.85
C LEU A 71 28.44 2.24 4.37
N LEU A 72 27.56 2.85 3.57
CA LEU A 72 26.17 3.07 3.93
C LEU A 72 25.34 1.78 3.80
N VAL A 73 25.55 1.03 2.72
CA VAL A 73 24.95 -0.31 2.54
C VAL A 73 25.39 -1.24 3.67
N ARG A 74 26.67 -1.27 4.05
CA ARG A 74 27.14 -2.14 5.16
C ARG A 74 26.51 -1.80 6.52
N ARG A 75 26.14 -0.54 6.76
CA ARG A 75 25.54 -0.08 8.02
C ARG A 75 24.01 -0.30 8.05
N PHE A 76 23.31 -0.03 6.95
CA PHE A 76 21.85 -0.10 6.88
C PHE A 76 21.29 -1.38 6.21
N SER A 77 22.16 -2.28 5.73
CA SER A 77 21.75 -3.53 5.06
C SER A 77 20.76 -4.34 5.91
N TYR A 78 20.95 -4.40 7.23
CA TYR A 78 20.04 -5.13 8.10
C TYR A 78 18.60 -4.59 8.06
N ALA A 79 18.41 -3.26 8.03
CA ALA A 79 17.09 -2.67 7.96
C ALA A 79 16.42 -2.95 6.61
N LEU A 80 17.15 -2.76 5.51
CA LEU A 80 16.64 -3.01 4.15
C LEU A 80 16.29 -4.50 3.94
N VAL A 81 17.19 -5.39 4.35
CA VAL A 81 16.99 -6.84 4.25
C VAL A 81 15.83 -7.28 5.14
N SER A 82 15.70 -6.76 6.36
CA SER A 82 14.56 -7.06 7.23
C SER A 82 13.21 -6.63 6.63
N ALA A 83 13.15 -5.47 5.97
CA ALA A 83 11.94 -4.99 5.32
C ALA A 83 11.56 -5.84 4.09
N LEU A 84 12.55 -6.24 3.28
CA LEU A 84 12.32 -7.11 2.12
C LEU A 84 11.88 -8.52 2.54
N ILE A 85 12.47 -9.08 3.60
CA ILE A 85 12.06 -10.36 4.17
C ILE A 85 10.63 -10.25 4.70
N TYR A 86 10.31 -9.20 5.45
CA TYR A 86 8.96 -8.97 5.98
C TYR A 86 7.92 -8.86 4.87
N LEU A 87 8.20 -8.08 3.81
CA LEU A 87 7.34 -7.97 2.63
C LEU A 87 7.13 -9.33 1.96
N GLY A 88 8.21 -10.10 1.76
CA GLY A 88 8.13 -11.43 1.15
C GLY A 88 7.30 -12.43 1.96
N VAL A 89 7.47 -12.42 3.29
CA VAL A 89 6.69 -13.27 4.20
C VAL A 89 5.22 -12.84 4.24
N SER A 90 4.92 -11.54 4.28
CA SER A 90 3.56 -10.98 4.21
C SER A 90 2.84 -11.44 2.94
N ILE A 91 3.47 -11.24 1.77
CA ILE A 91 2.91 -11.65 0.47
C ILE A 91 2.69 -13.17 0.41
N GLY A 92 3.62 -13.97 0.94
CA GLY A 92 3.50 -15.44 0.99
C GLY A 92 2.33 -15.90 1.86
N LEU A 93 2.16 -15.30 3.03
CA LEU A 93 1.03 -15.57 3.93
C LEU A 93 -0.30 -15.11 3.31
N HIS A 94 -0.35 -13.95 2.67
CA HIS A 94 -1.53 -13.51 1.92
C HIS A 94 -1.87 -14.48 0.80
N TYR A 95 -0.89 -14.89 -0.01
CA TYR A 95 -1.13 -15.81 -1.13
C TYR A 95 -1.71 -17.16 -0.66
N THR A 96 -1.17 -17.73 0.42
CA THR A 96 -1.66 -19.00 0.98
C THR A 96 -3.05 -18.84 1.60
N SER A 97 -3.29 -17.75 2.34
CA SER A 97 -4.62 -17.39 2.86
C SER A 97 -5.62 -17.15 1.73
N LEU A 98 -5.19 -16.57 0.60
CA LEU A 98 -6.02 -16.31 -0.57
C LEU A 98 -6.40 -17.61 -1.26
N ARG A 99 -5.42 -18.50 -1.48
CA ARG A 99 -5.61 -19.81 -2.11
C ARG A 99 -6.58 -20.68 -1.33
N SER A 100 -6.51 -20.63 0.00
CA SER A 100 -7.42 -21.39 0.87
C SER A 100 -8.87 -20.87 0.84
N THR A 101 -9.11 -19.64 0.36
CA THR A 101 -10.40 -18.95 0.52
C THR A 101 -11.07 -18.56 -0.82
N ASN A 102 -10.34 -18.49 -1.95
CA ASN A 102 -10.75 -17.65 -3.09
C ASN A 102 -10.90 -18.31 -4.46
N SER A 103 -12.04 -18.98 -4.66
CA SER A 103 -12.73 -18.84 -5.95
C SER A 103 -13.57 -17.55 -5.99
N GLY A 104 -14.11 -17.09 -4.85
CA GLY A 104 -15.00 -15.93 -4.78
C GLY A 104 -14.33 -14.55 -4.83
N ALA A 105 -13.23 -14.31 -4.10
CA ALA A 105 -12.65 -12.96 -4.07
C ALA A 105 -11.91 -12.57 -5.34
N VAL A 106 -11.47 -13.53 -6.18
CA VAL A 106 -10.91 -13.22 -7.51
C VAL A 106 -11.99 -12.61 -8.40
N VAL A 107 -13.20 -13.19 -8.37
CA VAL A 107 -14.36 -12.66 -9.09
C VAL A 107 -14.75 -11.29 -8.53
N TYR A 108 -14.76 -11.13 -7.21
CA TYR A 108 -15.04 -9.84 -6.56
C TYR A 108 -14.02 -8.75 -6.94
N TYR A 109 -12.72 -9.06 -6.90
CA TYR A 109 -11.68 -8.11 -7.30
C TYR A 109 -11.81 -7.70 -8.78
N SER A 110 -12.12 -8.66 -9.65
CA SER A 110 -12.34 -8.39 -11.07
C SER A 110 -13.57 -7.50 -11.32
N THR A 111 -14.65 -7.69 -10.56
CA THR A 111 -15.89 -6.92 -10.68
C THR A 111 -15.74 -5.53 -10.07
N TYR A 112 -15.08 -5.41 -8.92
CA TYR A 112 -14.71 -4.13 -8.32
C TYR A 112 -13.83 -3.29 -9.24
N LYS A 113 -12.80 -3.88 -9.85
CA LYS A 113 -11.90 -3.16 -10.77
C LYS A 113 -12.65 -2.65 -12.01
N ARG A 114 -13.62 -3.42 -12.52
CA ARG A 114 -14.53 -2.97 -13.58
C ARG A 114 -15.42 -1.81 -13.14
N ALA A 115 -16.00 -1.88 -11.95
CA ALA A 115 -16.84 -0.80 -11.40
C ALA A 115 -16.05 0.50 -11.15
N ALA A 116 -14.83 0.41 -10.62
CA ALA A 116 -13.97 1.56 -10.40
C ALA A 116 -13.56 2.26 -11.71
N LEU A 117 -13.27 1.48 -12.76
CA LEU A 117 -12.97 2.02 -14.10
C LEU A 117 -14.19 2.66 -14.75
N LEU A 118 -15.37 2.08 -14.57
CA LEU A 118 -16.64 2.67 -15.05
C LEU A 118 -16.96 3.97 -14.31
N LEU A 119 -16.72 4.03 -13.01
CA LEU A 119 -16.91 5.25 -12.23
C LEU A 119 -15.93 6.34 -12.67
N ALA A 120 -14.67 5.99 -12.95
CA ALA A 120 -13.65 6.93 -13.42
C ALA A 120 -13.88 7.44 -14.86
N ASP A 121 -14.91 6.97 -15.57
CA ASP A 121 -15.22 7.44 -16.92
C ASP A 121 -15.56 8.95 -16.88
N PRO A 122 -14.87 9.80 -17.67
CA PRO A 122 -15.08 11.25 -17.70
C PRO A 122 -16.52 11.64 -18.06
N LYS A 123 -17.29 10.74 -18.70
CA LYS A 123 -18.70 10.92 -19.01
C LYS A 123 -19.58 11.15 -17.75
N PHE A 124 -19.19 10.61 -16.60
CA PHE A 124 -19.89 10.80 -15.31
C PHE A 124 -19.44 12.03 -14.53
N HIS A 125 -18.32 12.65 -14.90
CA HIS A 125 -17.71 13.76 -14.17
C HIS A 125 -17.86 15.12 -14.86
N GLY A 126 -18.11 15.13 -16.18
CA GLY A 126 -18.38 16.35 -16.95
C GLY A 126 -19.85 16.51 -17.31
N ASP A 127 -20.26 17.75 -17.61
CA ASP A 127 -21.61 18.09 -18.08
C ASP A 127 -21.82 17.62 -19.54
N SER A 128 -21.99 16.31 -19.67
CA SER A 128 -22.01 15.59 -20.95
C SER A 128 -23.42 15.52 -21.55
N GLU A 129 -23.53 15.53 -22.88
CA GLU A 129 -24.83 15.52 -23.58
C GLU A 129 -25.68 14.29 -23.27
N TRP A 130 -25.04 13.15 -22.99
CA TRP A 130 -25.70 11.93 -22.53
C TRP A 130 -26.48 12.16 -21.23
N LEU A 131 -25.91 12.89 -20.26
CA LEU A 131 -26.55 13.12 -18.97
C LEU A 131 -27.78 14.02 -19.16
N ARG A 132 -27.64 15.07 -19.98
CA ARG A 132 -28.74 15.98 -20.34
C ARG A 132 -29.87 15.28 -21.10
N ALA A 133 -29.55 14.35 -21.99
CA ALA A 133 -30.56 13.53 -22.67
C ALA A 133 -31.31 12.62 -21.70
N LYS A 134 -30.58 11.99 -20.75
CA LYS A 134 -31.17 11.10 -19.73
C LYS A 134 -32.11 11.85 -18.77
N ILE A 135 -31.74 13.07 -18.37
CA ILE A 135 -32.58 13.92 -17.50
C ILE A 135 -33.86 14.36 -18.22
N ARG A 136 -33.77 14.70 -19.52
CA ARG A 136 -34.93 15.06 -20.35
C ARG A 136 -35.90 13.89 -20.58
N GLU A 137 -35.41 12.66 -20.66
CA GLU A 137 -36.28 11.46 -20.72
C GLU A 137 -36.96 11.14 -19.38
N SER A 138 -36.39 11.61 -18.26
CA SER A 138 -36.85 11.34 -16.90
C SER A 138 -37.83 12.40 -16.36
N THR A 139 -38.04 13.49 -17.10
CA THR A 139 -38.94 14.61 -16.75
C THR A 139 -40.18 14.55 -17.61
#